data_AF-A0A261GJ98-F1
#
_entry.id   AF-A0A261GJ98-F1
#
_cell.length_a   1.000
_cell.length_b   1.000
_cell.length_c   1.000
_cell.angle_alpha   90.00
_cell.angle_beta   90.00
_cell.angle_gamma   90.00
#
_symmetry.space_group_name_H-M   'P 1'
#
loop_
_entity.id
_entity.type
_entity.pdbx_description
1 polymer ?
#
loop_
_entity_poly.entity_id
_entity_poly.type
_entity_poly.pdbx_seq_one_letter_code
_entity_poly.pdbx_strand_id
1 'polypeptide(L)'
;MRIGFILLWTAVLILSSIFLSTLIAYITLDNSDGGYKWNVIWNVLAGILLSLIIYAFFVSRIETKPYLHAIIISILSEAFGVISTSLILGEFWYPTWVIDIPFTLALPVAGTFIGLQIRRLRRQTPRPAEN
;
A
#
# COMPACT_ATOMS: atom_id res chain seq x y z
N MET A 1 1.06 17.03 12.10
CA MET A 1 1.46 15.61 12.01
C MET A 1 2.98 15.53 12.01
N ARG A 2 3.59 14.58 12.74
CA ARG A 2 5.06 14.46 12.81
C ARG A 2 5.57 13.71 11.57
N ILE A 3 6.69 14.16 11.01
CA ILE A 3 7.29 13.54 9.81
C ILE A 3 7.61 12.06 10.04
N GLY A 4 8.01 11.68 11.27
CA GLY A 4 8.25 10.29 11.65
C GLY A 4 7.02 9.38 11.50
N PHE A 5 5.80 9.92 11.61
CA PHE A 5 4.59 9.12 11.39
C PHE A 5 4.37 8.81 9.91
N ILE A 6 4.69 9.76 9.01
CA ILE A 6 4.67 9.51 7.56
C ILE A 6 5.67 8.41 7.20
N LEU A 7 6.91 8.56 7.67
CA LEU A 7 7.99 7.60 7.40
C LEU A 7 7.69 6.21 7.93
N LEU A 8 7.07 6.10 9.12
CA LEU A 8 6.62 4.83 9.67
C LEU A 8 5.64 4.13 8.73
N TRP A 9 4.62 4.85 8.25
CA TRP A 9 3.61 4.26 7.37
C TRP A 9 4.13 3.97 5.97
N THR A 10 5.10 4.75 5.48
CA THR A 10 5.88 4.40 4.29
C THR A 10 6.63 3.09 4.50
N ALA A 11 7.35 2.93 5.62
CA ALA A 11 8.07 1.69 5.91
C ALA A 11 7.12 0.48 6.05
N VAL A 12 5.97 0.65 6.71
CA VAL A 12 4.94 -0.40 6.83
C VAL A 12 4.45 -0.83 5.45
N LEU A 13 4.17 0.13 4.55
CA LEU A 13 3.71 -0.16 3.19
C LEU A 13 4.77 -0.94 2.41
N ILE A 14 6.03 -0.48 2.42
CA ILE A 14 7.14 -1.14 1.72
C ILE A 14 7.34 -2.58 2.24
N LEU A 15 7.50 -2.74 3.56
CA LEU A 15 7.79 -4.04 4.16
C LEU A 15 6.64 -5.04 3.94
N SER A 16 5.40 -4.57 4.04
CA SER A 16 4.23 -5.43 3.82
C SER A 16 4.12 -5.87 2.35
N SER A 17 4.41 -4.98 1.40
CA SER A 17 4.41 -5.31 -0.03
C SER A 17 5.52 -6.32 -0.38
N ILE A 18 6.73 -6.15 0.17
CA ILE A 18 7.84 -7.09 -0.03
C ILE A 18 7.49 -8.46 0.58
N PHE A 19 6.95 -8.46 1.80
CA PHE A 19 6.56 -9.70 2.48
C PHE A 19 5.48 -10.45 1.67
N LEU A 20 4.44 -9.74 1.22
CA LEU A 20 3.35 -10.33 0.44
C LEU A 20 3.85 -10.86 -0.90
N SER A 21 4.67 -10.10 -1.62
CA SER A 21 5.26 -10.53 -2.90
C SER A 21 6.11 -11.78 -2.71
N THR A 22 6.94 -11.83 -1.67
CA THR A 22 7.77 -13.00 -1.34
C THR A 22 6.90 -14.20 -0.97
N LEU A 23 5.86 -13.99 -0.18
CA LEU A 23 4.95 -15.05 0.26
C LEU A 23 4.20 -15.66 -0.92
N ILE A 24 3.65 -14.84 -1.82
CA ILE A 24 2.94 -15.33 -3.00
C ILE A 24 3.92 -16.04 -3.94
N ALA A 25 5.12 -15.50 -4.16
CA ALA A 25 6.14 -16.19 -4.94
C ALA A 25 6.47 -17.56 -4.35
N TYR A 26 6.65 -17.66 -3.03
CA TYR A 26 6.93 -18.91 -2.33
C TYR A 26 5.79 -19.94 -2.48
N ILE A 27 4.54 -19.51 -2.29
CA ILE A 27 3.36 -20.39 -2.41
C ILE A 27 3.17 -20.89 -3.84
N THR A 28 3.60 -20.10 -4.84
CA THR A 28 3.31 -20.37 -6.25
C THR A 28 4.48 -20.97 -7.04
N LEU A 29 5.60 -21.21 -6.37
CA LEU A 29 6.84 -21.77 -6.93
C LEU A 29 6.69 -23.21 -7.47
N ASP A 30 5.61 -23.91 -7.16
CA ASP A 30 5.39 -25.33 -7.50
C ASP A 30 4.37 -25.57 -8.64
N ASN A 31 3.78 -24.52 -9.22
CA ASN A 31 2.75 -24.67 -10.27
C ASN A 31 3.32 -24.45 -11.68
N SER A 32 3.64 -25.56 -12.34
CA SER A 32 4.21 -25.66 -13.69
C SER A 32 3.34 -25.06 -14.82
N ASP A 33 4.03 -24.47 -15.81
CA ASP A 33 3.70 -24.04 -17.18
C ASP A 33 2.44 -23.19 -17.50
N GLY A 34 1.47 -23.06 -16.60
CA GLY A 34 0.33 -22.14 -16.71
C GLY A 34 0.17 -21.17 -15.52
N GLY A 35 0.89 -21.43 -14.43
CA GLY A 35 0.78 -20.70 -13.16
C GLY A 35 1.32 -19.27 -13.20
N TYR A 36 2.31 -18.98 -14.03
CA TYR A 36 3.01 -17.68 -14.03
C TYR A 36 2.08 -16.48 -14.28
N LYS A 37 1.14 -16.58 -15.23
CA LYS A 37 0.18 -15.50 -15.50
C LYS A 37 -0.83 -15.32 -14.37
N TRP A 38 -1.29 -16.42 -13.78
CA TRP A 38 -2.16 -16.38 -12.61
C TRP A 38 -1.45 -15.81 -11.38
N ASN A 39 -0.17 -16.10 -11.20
CA ASN A 39 0.65 -15.58 -10.10
C ASN A 39 0.81 -14.07 -10.17
N VAL A 40 0.99 -13.51 -11.37
CA VAL A 40 1.09 -12.05 -11.56
C VAL A 40 -0.23 -11.37 -11.20
N ILE A 41 -1.37 -11.92 -11.64
CA ILE A 41 -2.70 -11.37 -11.33
C ILE A 41 -2.98 -11.41 -9.82
N TRP A 42 -2.69 -12.54 -9.15
CA TRP A 42 -2.87 -12.66 -7.71
C TRP A 42 -1.97 -11.74 -6.91
N ASN A 43 -0.71 -11.56 -7.33
CA ASN A 43 0.21 -10.59 -6.73
C ASN A 43 -0.34 -9.16 -6.84
N VAL A 44 -0.81 -8.76 -8.02
CA VAL A 44 -1.37 -7.41 -8.24
C VAL A 44 -2.63 -7.19 -7.40
N LEU A 45 -3.57 -8.14 -7.41
CA LEU A 45 -4.81 -8.04 -6.62
C LEU A 45 -4.54 -7.98 -5.11
N ALA A 46 -3.65 -8.85 -4.61
CA ALA A 46 -3.30 -8.87 -3.20
C ALA A 46 -2.58 -7.59 -2.79
N GLY A 47 -1.68 -7.06 -3.64
CA GLY A 47 -0.99 -5.79 -3.43
C GLY A 47 -1.95 -4.59 -3.37
N ILE A 48 -2.95 -4.56 -4.27
CA ILE A 48 -4.02 -3.55 -4.26
C ILE A 48 -4.80 -3.61 -2.95
N LEU A 49 -5.26 -4.80 -2.54
CA LEU A 49 -6.02 -4.99 -1.31
C LEU A 49 -5.23 -4.58 -0.07
N LEU A 50 -3.98 -5.02 0.02
CA LEU A 50 -3.08 -4.68 1.12
C LEU A 50 -2.87 -3.15 1.20
N SER A 51 -2.60 -2.50 0.07
CA SER A 51 -2.42 -1.06 0.00
C SER A 51 -3.67 -0.31 0.45
N LEU A 52 -4.86 -0.72 0.00
CA LEU A 52 -6.13 -0.14 0.42
C LEU A 52 -6.34 -0.26 1.93
N ILE A 53 -6.04 -1.42 2.53
CA ILE A 53 -6.15 -1.65 3.98
C ILE A 53 -5.20 -0.72 4.74
N ILE A 54 -3.94 -0.63 4.31
CA ILE A 54 -2.92 0.20 4.97
C ILE A 54 -3.32 1.68 4.89
N TYR A 55 -3.72 2.18 3.71
CA TYR A 55 -4.17 3.56 3.56
C TYR A 55 -5.45 3.85 4.35
N ALA A 56 -6.43 2.94 4.33
CA ALA A 56 -7.67 3.11 5.08
C ALA A 56 -7.40 3.17 6.58
N PHE A 57 -6.55 2.28 7.10
CA PHE A 57 -6.20 2.29 8.52
C PHE A 57 -5.41 3.54 8.88
N PHE A 58 -4.41 3.92 8.09
CA PHE A 58 -3.64 5.15 8.26
C PHE A 58 -4.55 6.39 8.35
N VAL A 59 -5.44 6.57 7.38
CA VAL A 59 -6.36 7.71 7.32
C VAL A 59 -7.39 7.68 8.45
N SER A 60 -7.81 6.50 8.90
CA SER A 60 -8.70 6.40 10.06
C SER A 60 -8.11 7.02 11.34
N ARG A 61 -6.79 7.14 11.42
CA ARG A 61 -6.04 7.68 12.56
C ARG A 61 -5.61 9.15 12.39
N ILE A 62 -5.78 9.74 11.21
CA ILE A 62 -5.34 11.10 10.92
C ILE A 62 -6.53 12.01 10.64
N GLU A 63 -6.50 13.18 11.26
CA GLU A 63 -7.56 14.18 11.09
C GLU A 63 -7.21 15.26 10.07
N THR A 64 -5.93 15.59 9.92
CA THR A 64 -5.47 16.72 9.11
C THR A 64 -4.95 16.27 7.74
N LYS A 65 -5.53 16.84 6.67
CA LYS A 65 -5.12 16.64 5.27
C LYS A 65 -4.84 15.15 4.90
N PRO A 66 -5.77 14.22 5.14
CA PRO A 66 -5.51 12.78 5.00
C PRO A 66 -5.10 12.37 3.57
N TYR A 67 -5.74 12.95 2.56
CA TYR A 67 -5.41 12.72 1.15
C TYR A 67 -3.96 13.10 0.81
N LEU A 68 -3.51 14.28 1.26
CA LEU A 68 -2.15 14.76 1.01
C LEU A 68 -1.11 13.81 1.62
N HIS A 69 -1.33 13.38 2.86
CA HIS A 69 -0.40 12.47 3.53
C HIS A 69 -0.39 11.08 2.89
N ALA A 70 -1.54 10.56 2.46
CA ALA A 70 -1.62 9.27 1.76
C ALA A 70 -0.86 9.30 0.42
N ILE A 71 -0.98 10.40 -0.34
CA ILE A 71 -0.25 10.61 -1.61
C ILE A 71 1.26 10.68 -1.34
N ILE A 72 1.70 11.44 -0.33
CA ILE A 72 3.12 11.53 0.03
C ILE A 72 3.67 10.15 0.39
N ILE A 73 2.93 9.36 1.18
CA ILE A 73 3.34 7.99 1.53
C ILE A 73 3.48 7.12 0.28
N SER A 74 2.53 7.24 -0.66
CA SER A 74 2.56 6.49 -1.92
C SER A 74 3.79 6.85 -2.76
N ILE A 75 4.04 8.14 -2.98
CA ILE A 75 5.20 8.62 -3.75
C ILE A 75 6.52 8.18 -3.10
N LEU A 76 6.64 8.32 -1.77
CA LEU A 76 7.84 7.88 -1.06
C LEU A 76 8.03 6.37 -1.19
N SER A 77 6.98 5.59 -0.98
CA SER A 77 7.03 4.12 -1.10
C SER A 77 7.48 3.69 -2.48
N GLU A 78 6.93 4.32 -3.53
CA GLU A 78 7.28 4.04 -4.92
C GLU A 78 8.75 4.40 -5.21
N ALA A 79 9.17 5.61 -4.81
CA ALA A 79 10.55 6.06 -4.99
C ALA A 79 11.55 5.13 -4.30
N PHE A 80 11.26 4.69 -3.06
CA PHE A 80 12.09 3.71 -2.37
C PHE A 80 12.08 2.36 -3.08
N GLY A 81 10.92 1.88 -3.53
CA GLY A 81 10.80 0.64 -4.29
C GLY A 81 11.67 0.65 -5.55
N VAL A 82 11.59 1.71 -6.35
CA VAL A 82 12.39 1.88 -7.57
C VAL A 82 13.88 1.96 -7.26
N ILE A 83 14.29 2.75 -6.26
CA ILE A 83 15.70 2.89 -5.88
C ILE A 83 16.25 1.54 -5.39
N SER A 84 15.54 0.86 -4.49
CA SER A 84 15.96 -0.44 -3.96
C SER A 84 16.08 -1.49 -5.05
N THR A 85 15.11 -1.55 -5.97
CA THR A 85 15.11 -2.53 -7.06
C THR A 85 16.25 -2.23 -8.05
N SER A 86 16.48 -0.95 -8.36
CA SER A 86 17.58 -0.54 -9.25
C SER A 86 18.95 -0.84 -8.64
N LEU A 87 19.12 -0.67 -7.32
CA LEU A 87 20.35 -1.03 -6.61
C LEU A 87 20.61 -2.54 -6.63
N ILE A 88 19.56 -3.36 -6.51
CA ILE A 88 19.68 -4.82 -6.55
C ILE A 88 20.02 -5.32 -7.95
N LEU A 89 19.38 -4.75 -8.98
CA LEU A 89 19.57 -5.17 -10.37
C LEU A 89 20.83 -4.55 -11.02
N GLY A 90 21.40 -3.51 -10.42
CA GLY A 90 22.55 -2.78 -10.98
C GLY A 90 22.22 -1.90 -12.18
N GLU A 91 20.93 -1.75 -12.51
CA GLU A 91 20.43 -0.97 -13.64
C GLU A 91 19.25 -0.10 -13.22
N PHE A 92 19.08 1.06 -13.86
CA PHE A 92 17.94 1.94 -13.57
C PHE A 92 16.67 1.39 -14.22
N TRP A 93 15.77 0.85 -13.41
CA TRP A 93 14.54 0.23 -13.91
C TRP A 93 13.46 1.29 -14.21
N TYR A 94 13.43 1.78 -15.45
CA TYR A 94 12.51 2.80 -15.95
C TYR A 94 11.13 2.32 -16.50
N PRO A 95 10.94 1.08 -17.03
CA PRO A 95 9.82 0.82 -17.95
C PRO A 95 8.44 0.66 -17.30
N THR A 96 8.31 0.63 -15.98
CA THR A 96 7.01 0.37 -15.30
C THR A 96 6.28 1.64 -14.87
N TRP A 97 6.94 2.81 -14.84
CA TRP A 97 6.38 4.03 -14.24
C TRP A 97 5.08 4.51 -14.89
N VAL A 98 4.93 4.32 -16.21
CA VAL A 98 3.70 4.69 -16.93
C VAL A 98 2.49 3.89 -16.43
N ILE A 99 2.72 2.63 -16.04
CA ILE A 99 1.70 1.74 -15.50
C ILE A 99 1.51 2.01 -14.00
N ASP A 100 2.59 2.30 -13.28
CA ASP A 100 2.56 2.46 -11.82
C ASP A 100 1.94 3.80 -11.39
N ILE A 101 2.15 4.90 -12.13
CA ILE A 101 1.63 6.25 -11.82
C ILE A 101 0.11 6.26 -11.57
N PRO A 102 -0.74 5.67 -12.45
CA PRO A 102 -2.17 5.53 -12.17
C PRO A 102 -2.47 4.87 -10.82
N PHE A 103 -1.73 3.83 -10.45
CA PHE A 103 -1.92 3.14 -9.17
C PHE A 103 -1.41 3.95 -7.98
N THR A 104 -0.26 4.63 -8.12
CA THR A 104 0.31 5.54 -7.12
C THR A 104 -0.64 6.69 -6.77
N LEU A 105 -1.54 7.08 -7.68
CA LEU A 105 -2.55 8.11 -7.41
C LEU A 105 -3.91 7.52 -7.00
N ALA A 106 -4.37 6.44 -7.64
CA ALA A 106 -5.70 5.89 -7.42
C ALA A 106 -5.82 5.18 -6.06
N LEU A 107 -4.83 4.38 -5.68
CA LEU A 107 -4.85 3.59 -4.44
C LEU A 107 -4.90 4.45 -3.17
N PRO A 108 -4.06 5.49 -2.99
CA PRO A 108 -4.17 6.35 -1.82
C PRO A 108 -5.49 7.11 -1.78
N VAL A 109 -6.08 7.52 -2.92
CA VAL A 109 -7.38 8.18 -2.96
C VAL A 109 -8.50 7.23 -2.50
N ALA A 110 -8.55 6.03 -3.07
CA ALA A 110 -9.54 5.01 -2.71
C ALA A 110 -9.41 4.57 -1.25
N GLY A 111 -8.18 4.27 -0.80
CA GLY A 111 -7.91 3.91 0.58
C GLY A 111 -8.26 5.05 1.56
N THR A 112 -7.97 6.29 1.19
CA THR A 112 -8.37 7.47 1.99
C THR A 112 -9.88 7.56 2.12
N PHE A 113 -10.62 7.37 1.03
CA PHE A 113 -12.08 7.37 1.07
C PHE A 113 -12.62 6.32 2.06
N ILE A 114 -12.14 5.08 1.97
CA ILE A 114 -12.53 4.00 2.88
C ILE A 114 -12.19 4.35 4.34
N GLY A 115 -10.96 4.83 4.60
CA GLY A 115 -10.51 5.22 5.92
C GLY A 115 -11.34 6.34 6.55
N LEU A 116 -11.81 7.29 5.74
CA LEU A 116 -12.72 8.35 6.20
C LEU A 116 -14.09 7.80 6.59
N GLN A 117 -14.63 6.83 5.86
CA GLN A 117 -15.90 6.19 6.23
C GLN A 117 -15.76 5.40 7.53
N ILE A 118 -14.69 4.61 7.69
CA ILE A 118 -14.39 3.89 8.95
C ILE A 118 -14.32 4.87 10.13
N ARG A 119 -13.66 6.02 9.94
CA ARG A 119 -13.55 7.06 10.96
C ARG A 119 -14.92 7.66 11.31
N ARG A 120 -15.77 7.91 10.32
CA ARG A 120 -17.15 8.42 10.52
C ARG A 120 -17.97 7.43 11.35
N LEU A 121 -17.93 6.15 11.00
CA LEU A 121 -18.63 5.09 11.74
C LEU A 121 -18.18 5.05 13.20
N ARG A 122 -16.87 5.08 13.46
CA ARG A 122 -16.33 5.08 14.83
C ARG A 122 -16.81 6.27 15.67
N ARG A 123 -17.01 7.45 15.06
CA ARG A 123 -17.51 8.64 15.77
C ARG A 123 -19.01 8.57 16.05
N GLN A 124 -19.76 7.77 15.29
CA GLN A 124 -21.20 7.61 15.43
C GLN A 124 -21.59 6.47 16.38
N THR A 125 -20.70 5.51 16.64
CA THR A 125 -20.96 4.44 17.62
C THR A 125 -20.85 5.01 19.05
N PRO A 126 -21.93 5.06 19.85
CA PRO A 126 -21.84 5.42 21.25
C PRO A 126 -20.90 4.42 21.94
N ARG A 127 -19.93 4.90 22.72
CA ARG A 127 -19.19 3.99 23.59
C ARG A 127 -20.20 3.36 24.56
N PRO A 128 -20.21 2.03 24.74
CA PRO A 128 -20.96 1.43 25.83
C PRO A 128 -20.49 2.12 27.11
N ALA A 129 -21.44 2.60 27.92
CA ALA A 129 -21.14 3.15 29.23
C ALA A 129 -20.43 2.04 30.01
N GLU A 130 -19.15 2.24 30.33
CA GLU A 130 -18.44 1.42 31.29
C GLU A 130 -19.11 1.67 32.65
N ASN A 131 -19.84 0.67 33.14
CA ASN A 131 -20.35 0.59 34.51
C ASN A 131 -19.29 0.00 35.44
#